data_AF-A0A836U8G0-F1
#
_entry.id   AF-A0A836U8G0-F1
#
_cell.length_a   1.000
_cell.length_b   1.000
_cell.length_c   1.000
_cell.angle_alpha   90.00
_cell.angle_beta   90.00
_cell.angle_gamma   90.00
#
_symmetry.space_group_name_H-M   'P 1'
#
loop_
_entity.id
_entity.type
_entity.pdbx_description
1 polymer ?
#
loop_
_entity_poly.entity_id
_entity_poly.type
_entity_poly.pdbx_seq_one_letter_code
_entity_poly.pdbx_strand_id
1 'polypeptide(L)'
;MNNLNEKIGIISSIIIIVGCLLKAFHLQGAAVVLTSGFLFFSLIFMPSIIFSQLKERKIIHAIAGFFLSTLILGVLFKIMHWPFANFLISWSVTISLFGITPIYIISNYYTKINEAFTKKDRMKNILLGIFILALLSLWYAMIDLSKIPSPYSIP
;
A
#
# COMPACT_ATOMS: atom_id res chain seq x y z
N MET A 1 9.80 -17.29 0.24
CA MET A 1 10.63 -16.09 0.48
C MET A 1 11.95 -16.54 1.07
N ASN A 2 13.07 -15.94 0.68
CA ASN A 2 14.34 -16.20 1.34
C ASN A 2 14.40 -15.36 2.62
N ASN A 3 15.01 -15.89 3.68
CA ASN A 3 15.18 -15.18 4.96
C ASN A 3 15.79 -13.79 4.81
N LEU A 4 16.55 -13.55 3.73
CA LEU A 4 17.11 -12.25 3.38
C LEU A 4 16.04 -11.20 3.06
N ASN A 5 15.01 -11.56 2.26
CA ASN A 5 13.97 -10.61 1.84
C ASN A 5 13.13 -10.16 3.05
N GLU A 6 12.84 -11.08 3.97
CA GLU A 6 12.13 -10.78 5.21
C GLU A 6 12.93 -9.80 6.08
N LYS A 7 14.24 -10.04 6.24
CA LYS A 7 15.14 -9.12 6.96
C LYS A 7 15.17 -7.74 6.31
N ILE A 8 15.27 -7.66 4.98
CA ILE A 8 15.24 -6.38 4.24
C ILE A 8 13.92 -5.64 4.48
N GLY A 9 12.78 -6.35 4.45
CA GLY A 9 11.47 -5.78 4.72
C GLY A 9 11.35 -5.21 6.13
N ILE A 10 11.84 -5.93 7.14
CA ILE A 10 11.84 -5.47 8.54
C ILE A 10 12.74 -4.26 8.71
N ILE A 11 13.98 -4.31 8.20
CA ILE A 11 14.95 -3.22 8.32
C ILE A 11 14.42 -1.94 7.64
N SER A 12 13.91 -2.06 6.41
CA SER A 12 13.34 -0.91 5.69
C SER A 12 12.12 -0.33 6.41
N SER A 13 11.26 -1.17 7.00
CA SER A 13 10.13 -0.71 7.82
C SER A 13 10.58 0.07 9.05
N ILE A 14 11.63 -0.39 9.75
CA ILE A 14 12.21 0.32 10.91
C ILE A 14 12.78 1.68 10.47
N ILE A 15 13.51 1.71 9.35
CA ILE A 15 14.06 2.97 8.80
C ILE A 15 12.93 3.95 8.45
N ILE A 16 11.82 3.49 7.87
CA ILE A 16 10.65 4.32 7.58
C ILE A 16 10.06 4.88 8.87
N ILE A 17 9.87 4.05 9.92
CA ILE A 17 9.34 4.48 11.22
C ILE A 17 10.24 5.58 11.82
N VAL A 18 11.56 5.36 11.83
CA VAL A 18 12.52 6.36 12.31
C VAL A 18 12.44 7.64 11.48
N GLY A 19 12.39 7.54 10.15
CA GLY A 19 12.22 8.68 9.25
C GLY A 19 10.95 9.48 9.53
N CYS A 20 9.83 8.80 9.78
CA CYS A 20 8.56 9.43 10.16
C CYS A 20 8.67 10.18 11.50
N LEU A 21 9.32 9.60 12.50
CA LEU A 21 9.57 10.26 13.79
C LEU A 21 10.47 11.49 13.62
N LEU A 22 11.57 11.38 12.88
CA LEU A 22 12.46 12.52 12.59
C LEU A 22 11.69 13.65 11.89
N LYS A 23 10.83 13.31 10.92
CA LYS A 23 10.00 14.28 10.21
C LYS A 23 8.97 14.95 11.12
N ALA A 24 8.33 14.19 12.01
CA ALA A 24 7.35 14.69 12.96
C ALA A 24 7.96 15.65 14.00
N PHE A 25 9.18 15.38 14.46
CA PHE A 25 9.91 16.23 15.40
C PHE A 25 10.76 17.33 14.73
N HIS A 26 10.64 17.52 13.42
CA HIS A 26 11.43 18.47 12.63
C HIS A 26 12.95 18.32 12.81
N LEU A 27 13.43 17.09 13.04
CA LEU A 27 14.84 16.80 13.25
C LEU A 27 15.61 16.78 11.91
N GLN A 28 16.89 17.13 11.97
CA GLN A 28 17.78 17.13 10.80
C GLN A 28 17.93 15.72 10.22
N GLY A 29 18.10 15.61 8.91
CA GLY A 29 18.26 14.32 8.22
C GLY A 29 16.97 13.54 7.96
N ALA A 30 15.81 14.00 8.44
CA ALA A 30 14.52 13.33 8.25
C ALA A 30 14.23 12.99 6.78
N ALA A 31 14.49 13.93 5.87
CA ALA A 31 14.26 13.75 4.44
C ALA A 31 15.09 12.60 3.84
N VAL A 32 16.37 12.48 4.24
CA VAL A 32 17.29 11.46 3.73
C VAL A 32 16.90 10.08 4.25
N VAL A 33 16.66 9.97 5.55
CA VAL A 33 16.26 8.70 6.19
C VAL A 33 14.92 8.21 5.66
N LEU A 34 13.93 9.10 5.53
CA LEU A 34 12.61 8.76 5.02
C LEU A 34 12.66 8.36 3.54
N THR A 35 13.37 9.12 2.70
CA THR A 35 13.51 8.81 1.26
C THR A 35 14.21 7.48 1.05
N SER A 36 15.34 7.25 1.73
CA SER A 36 16.07 5.98 1.63
C SER A 36 15.22 4.80 2.09
N GLY A 37 14.54 4.90 3.24
CA GLY A 37 13.64 3.85 3.74
C GLY A 37 12.54 3.49 2.76
N PHE A 38 11.81 4.50 2.24
CA PHE A 38 10.74 4.28 1.27
C PHE A 38 11.25 3.75 -0.07
N LEU A 39 12.40 4.20 -0.56
CA LEU A 39 13.00 3.67 -1.79
C LEU A 39 13.47 2.23 -1.63
N PHE A 40 14.16 1.89 -0.54
CA PHE A 40 14.56 0.50 -0.27
C PHE A 40 13.35 -0.43 -0.18
N PHE A 41 12.30 0.00 0.50
CA PHE A 41 11.06 -0.77 0.61
C PHE A 41 10.38 -0.96 -0.76
N SER A 42 10.24 0.11 -1.53
CA SER A 42 9.46 0.11 -2.78
C SER A 42 10.22 -0.49 -3.98
N LEU A 43 11.55 -0.39 -4.00
CA LEU A 43 12.39 -0.84 -5.13
C LEU A 43 13.10 -2.17 -4.89
N ILE A 44 13.31 -2.59 -3.64
CA ILE A 44 13.97 -3.87 -3.33
C ILE A 44 12.97 -4.86 -2.75
N PHE A 45 12.34 -4.52 -1.63
CA PHE A 45 11.46 -5.46 -0.94
C PHE A 45 10.19 -5.77 -1.75
N MET A 46 9.46 -4.75 -2.19
CA MET A 46 8.22 -4.92 -2.93
C MET A 46 8.38 -5.72 -4.23
N PRO A 47 9.34 -5.42 -5.13
CA PRO A 47 9.53 -6.21 -6.35
C PRO A 47 9.87 -7.66 -6.06
N SER A 48 10.67 -7.93 -5.02
CA SER A 48 11.00 -9.29 -4.60
C SER A 48 9.76 -10.10 -4.20
N ILE A 49 8.84 -9.48 -3.45
CA ILE A 49 7.55 -10.10 -3.09
C ILE A 49 6.69 -10.31 -4.35
N ILE A 50 6.58 -9.31 -5.21
CA ILE A 50 5.80 -9.37 -6.45
C ILE A 50 6.30 -10.52 -7.34
N PHE A 51 7.61 -10.65 -7.54
CA PHE A 51 8.19 -11.76 -8.30
C PHE A 51 7.88 -13.13 -7.68
N SER A 52 7.93 -13.25 -6.35
CA SER A 52 7.54 -14.48 -5.66
C SER A 52 6.07 -14.83 -5.92
N GLN A 53 5.17 -13.83 -5.85
CA GLN A 53 3.74 -14.03 -6.12
C GLN A 53 3.48 -14.43 -7.58
N LEU A 54 4.19 -13.82 -8.54
CA LEU A 54 4.09 -14.17 -9.96
C LEU A 54 4.56 -15.60 -10.22
N LYS A 55 5.66 -16.03 -9.58
CA LYS A 55 6.15 -17.41 -9.66
C LYS A 55 5.13 -18.43 -9.14
N GLU A 56 4.39 -18.07 -8.10
CA GLU A 56 3.29 -18.86 -7.55
C GLU A 56 1.96 -18.69 -8.31
N ARG A 57 1.96 -17.99 -9.46
CA ARG A 57 0.77 -17.68 -10.28
C ARG A 57 -0.33 -16.91 -9.54
N LYS A 58 0.00 -16.25 -8.42
CA LYS A 58 -0.90 -15.40 -7.62
C LYS A 58 -0.96 -13.98 -8.21
N ILE A 59 -1.46 -13.86 -9.43
CA ILE A 59 -1.43 -12.62 -10.23
C ILE A 59 -2.12 -11.46 -9.50
N ILE A 60 -3.28 -11.70 -8.88
CA ILE A 60 -4.01 -10.65 -8.14
C ILE A 60 -3.16 -10.09 -6.97
N HIS A 61 -2.42 -10.95 -6.26
CA HIS A 61 -1.55 -10.53 -5.16
C HIS A 61 -0.32 -9.76 -5.67
N ALA A 62 0.21 -10.13 -6.84
CA ALA A 62 1.28 -9.39 -7.49
C ALA A 62 0.82 -7.98 -7.92
N ILE A 63 -0.36 -7.87 -8.52
CA ILE A 63 -0.98 -6.60 -8.90
C ILE A 63 -1.25 -5.73 -7.65
N ALA A 64 -1.78 -6.34 -6.58
CA ALA A 64 -1.97 -5.68 -5.29
C ALA A 64 -0.65 -5.10 -4.74
N GLY A 65 0.43 -5.90 -4.75
CA GLY A 65 1.75 -5.47 -4.31
C GLY A 65 2.30 -4.33 -5.16
N PHE A 66 2.09 -4.36 -6.48
CA PHE A 66 2.49 -3.27 -7.37
C PHE A 66 1.79 -1.95 -7.02
N PHE A 67 0.47 -1.97 -6.90
CA PHE A 67 -0.28 -0.74 -6.57
C PHE A 67 0.03 -0.23 -5.16
N LEU A 68 0.24 -1.13 -4.19
CA LEU A 68 0.70 -0.75 -2.85
C LEU A 68 2.09 -0.08 -2.90
N SER A 69 3.02 -0.60 -3.70
CA SER A 69 4.34 0.04 -3.89
C SER A 69 4.21 1.43 -4.51
N THR A 70 3.37 1.58 -5.55
CA THR A 70 3.12 2.89 -6.17
C THR A 70 2.45 3.88 -5.22
N LEU A 71 1.58 3.40 -4.32
CA LEU A 71 0.92 4.21 -3.31
C LEU A 71 1.93 4.77 -2.31
N ILE A 72 2.84 3.90 -1.84
CA ILE A 72 3.93 4.25 -0.93
C ILE A 72 4.86 5.29 -1.58
N LEU A 73 5.24 5.10 -2.85
CA LEU A 73 6.02 6.08 -3.60
C LEU A 73 5.26 7.41 -3.76
N GLY A 74 3.95 7.36 -4.02
CA GLY A 74 3.10 8.54 -4.07
C GLY A 74 3.10 9.33 -2.76
N VAL A 75 3.04 8.64 -1.61
CA VAL A 75 3.15 9.26 -0.28
C VAL A 75 4.52 9.91 -0.09
N LEU A 76 5.60 9.20 -0.44
CA LEU A 76 6.95 9.76 -0.39
C LEU A 76 7.03 11.05 -1.23
N PHE A 77 6.51 11.01 -2.45
CA PHE A 77 6.52 12.17 -3.35
C PHE A 77 5.71 13.33 -2.77
N LYS A 78 4.58 13.04 -2.09
CA LYS A 78 3.78 14.06 -1.43
C LYS A 78 4.52 14.70 -0.26
N ILE A 79 5.19 13.90 0.58
CA ILE A 79 6.00 14.40 1.71
C ILE A 79 7.17 15.26 1.22
N MET A 80 7.80 14.85 0.12
CA MET A 80 8.96 15.52 -0.48
C MET A 80 8.58 16.66 -1.44
N HIS A 81 7.28 16.93 -1.65
CA HIS A 81 6.76 17.93 -2.58
C HIS A 81 7.22 17.73 -4.02
N TRP A 82 7.43 16.47 -4.41
CA TRP A 82 7.80 16.10 -5.77
C TRP A 82 6.58 16.06 -6.69
N PRO A 83 6.77 16.30 -8.01
CA PRO A 83 5.69 16.28 -8.97
C PRO A 83 5.03 14.89 -9.05
N PHE A 84 3.81 14.82 -9.59
CA PHE A 84 3.03 13.57 -9.77
C PHE A 84 2.56 12.85 -8.50
N ALA A 85 2.84 13.36 -7.30
CA ALA A 85 2.41 12.74 -6.04
C ALA A 85 0.91 12.44 -5.98
N ASN A 86 0.07 13.44 -6.30
CA ASN A 86 -1.39 13.30 -6.28
C ASN A 86 -1.89 12.31 -7.35
N PHE A 87 -1.25 12.28 -8.51
CA PHE A 87 -1.58 11.33 -9.58
C PHE A 87 -1.31 9.89 -9.11
N LEU A 88 -0.11 9.63 -8.58
CA LEU A 88 0.27 8.31 -8.07
C LEU A 88 -0.69 7.83 -6.97
N ILE A 89 -0.97 8.67 -5.97
CA ILE A 89 -1.88 8.33 -4.87
C ILE A 89 -3.29 8.09 -5.40
N SER A 90 -3.84 8.99 -6.21
CA SER A 90 -5.23 8.88 -6.68
C SER A 90 -5.45 7.59 -7.47
N TRP A 91 -4.57 7.27 -8.42
CA TRP A 91 -4.73 6.07 -9.25
C TRP A 91 -4.52 4.78 -8.47
N SER A 92 -3.51 4.74 -7.60
CA SER A 92 -3.25 3.55 -6.79
C SER A 92 -4.35 3.27 -5.77
N VAL A 93 -4.90 4.30 -5.11
CA VAL A 93 -6.08 4.14 -4.22
C VAL A 93 -7.31 3.73 -5.03
N THR A 94 -7.60 4.38 -6.16
CA THR A 94 -8.81 4.08 -6.97
C THR A 94 -8.80 2.63 -7.45
N ILE A 95 -7.70 2.17 -8.05
CA ILE A 95 -7.61 0.80 -8.58
C ILE A 95 -7.62 -0.23 -7.44
N SER A 96 -6.96 0.07 -6.31
CA SER A 96 -6.99 -0.82 -5.17
C SER A 96 -8.38 -0.95 -4.57
N LEU A 97 -9.10 0.18 -4.41
CA LEU A 97 -10.42 0.25 -3.79
C LEU A 97 -11.50 -0.41 -4.65
N PHE A 98 -11.56 -0.12 -5.94
CA PHE A 98 -12.63 -0.59 -6.82
C PHE A 98 -12.29 -1.87 -7.59
N GLY A 99 -11.01 -2.19 -7.76
CA GLY A 99 -10.57 -3.39 -8.46
C GLY A 99 -10.09 -4.48 -7.50
N ILE A 100 -8.95 -4.23 -6.85
CA ILE A 100 -8.21 -5.27 -6.11
C ILE A 100 -8.97 -5.76 -4.89
N THR A 101 -9.48 -4.85 -4.05
CA THR A 101 -10.12 -5.20 -2.78
C THR A 101 -11.42 -5.99 -2.96
N PRO A 102 -12.35 -5.61 -3.86
CA PRO A 102 -13.55 -6.40 -4.13
C PRO A 102 -13.20 -7.79 -4.66
N ILE A 103 -12.25 -7.90 -5.59
CA ILE A 103 -11.78 -9.19 -6.13
C ILE A 103 -11.18 -10.05 -5.01
N TYR A 104 -10.37 -9.46 -4.12
CA TYR A 104 -9.78 -10.17 -2.98
C TYR A 104 -10.84 -10.74 -2.03
N ILE A 105 -11.84 -9.94 -1.65
CA ILE A 105 -12.92 -10.36 -0.75
C ILE A 105 -13.74 -11.48 -1.40
N ILE A 106 -14.16 -11.28 -2.65
CA ILE A 106 -14.95 -12.27 -3.43
C ILE A 106 -14.17 -13.58 -3.56
N SER A 107 -12.89 -13.51 -3.94
CA SER A 107 -12.03 -14.70 -4.09
C SER A 107 -11.91 -15.48 -2.78
N ASN A 108 -11.75 -14.80 -1.64
CA ASN A 108 -11.68 -15.47 -0.33
C ASN A 108 -13.04 -16.03 0.11
N TYR A 109 -14.14 -15.37 -0.24
CA TYR A 109 -15.49 -15.85 0.05
C TYR A 109 -15.79 -17.19 -0.63
N TYR A 110 -15.44 -17.31 -1.92
CA TYR A 110 -15.66 -18.53 -2.71
C TYR A 110 -14.61 -19.63 -2.50
N THR A 111 -13.56 -19.38 -1.71
CA THR A 111 -12.54 -20.40 -1.42
C THR A 111 -13.15 -21.54 -0.60
N LYS A 112 -12.99 -22.78 -1.10
CA LYS A 112 -13.49 -24.00 -0.44
C LYS A 112 -12.72 -24.25 0.86
N ILE A 113 -13.46 -24.61 1.90
CA ILE A 113 -12.91 -25.00 3.20
C ILE A 113 -12.31 -26.41 3.07
N ASN A 114 -11.09 -26.60 3.57
CA ASN A 114 -10.40 -27.88 3.64
C ASN A 114 -9.59 -27.96 4.95
N GLU A 115 -8.89 -29.07 5.20
CA GLU A 115 -8.10 -29.25 6.44
C GLU A 115 -7.01 -28.18 6.63
N ALA A 116 -6.44 -27.68 5.52
CA ALA A 116 -5.42 -26.64 5.53
C ALA A 116 -5.99 -25.21 5.63
N PHE A 117 -7.28 -25.02 5.29
CA PHE A 117 -7.95 -23.72 5.24
C PHE A 117 -9.29 -23.79 5.97
N THR A 118 -9.28 -23.39 7.24
CA THR A 118 -10.43 -23.52 8.13
C THR A 118 -11.42 -22.36 7.91
N LYS A 119 -12.68 -22.54 8.33
CA LYS A 119 -13.68 -21.46 8.37
C LYS A 119 -13.18 -20.20 9.10
N LYS A 120 -12.35 -20.36 10.14
CA LYS A 120 -11.71 -19.26 10.89
C LYS A 120 -10.76 -18.46 10.01
N ASP A 121 -9.93 -19.11 9.19
CA ASP A 121 -8.99 -18.44 8.29
C ASP A 121 -9.73 -17.66 7.20
N ARG A 122 -10.79 -18.25 6.64
CA ARG A 122 -11.66 -17.55 5.71
C ARG A 122 -12.24 -16.28 6.31
N MET A 123 -12.78 -16.37 7.53
CA MET A 123 -13.34 -15.22 8.23
C MET A 123 -12.29 -14.14 8.50
N LYS A 124 -11.08 -14.53 8.92
CA LYS A 124 -9.94 -13.61 9.12
C LYS A 124 -9.55 -12.89 7.83
N ASN A 125 -9.46 -13.59 6.70
CA ASN A 125 -9.09 -12.99 5.42
C ASN A 125 -10.17 -12.03 4.90
N ILE A 126 -11.45 -12.40 5.02
CA ILE A 126 -12.57 -11.52 4.66
C ILE A 126 -12.55 -10.26 5.53
N LEU A 127 -12.38 -10.43 6.85
CA LEU A 127 -12.30 -9.31 7.79
C LEU A 127 -11.12 -8.37 7.45
N LEU A 128 -9.95 -8.92 7.12
CA LEU A 128 -8.79 -8.16 6.67
C LEU A 128 -9.11 -7.37 5.38
N GLY A 129 -9.79 -8.00 4.43
CA GLY A 129 -10.26 -7.34 3.20
C GLY A 129 -11.22 -6.18 3.48
N ILE A 130 -12.16 -6.34 4.42
CA ILE A 130 -13.10 -5.28 4.84
C ILE A 130 -12.36 -4.12 5.51
N PHE A 131 -11.37 -4.40 6.38
CA PHE A 131 -10.55 -3.35 6.98
C PHE A 131 -9.75 -2.57 5.93
N ILE A 132 -9.15 -3.26 4.94
CA ILE A 132 -8.45 -2.61 3.83
C ILE A 132 -9.42 -1.74 3.02
N LEU A 133 -10.63 -2.22 2.74
CA LEU A 133 -11.66 -1.46 2.05
C LEU A 133 -12.01 -0.17 2.82
N ALA A 134 -12.21 -0.27 4.13
CA ALA A 134 -12.52 0.87 4.98
C ALA A 134 -11.38 1.91 5.01
N LEU A 135 -10.12 1.47 5.13
CA LEU A 135 -8.97 2.37 5.11
C LEU A 135 -8.78 3.06 3.75
N LEU A 136 -8.91 2.31 2.66
CA LEU A 136 -8.79 2.88 1.32
C LEU A 136 -9.94 3.82 0.97
N SER A 137 -11.17 3.51 1.39
CA SER A 137 -12.34 4.39 1.17
C SER A 137 -12.25 5.68 1.97
N LEU A 138 -11.82 5.62 3.24
CA LEU A 138 -11.54 6.81 4.04
C LEU A 138 -10.52 7.70 3.34
N TRP A 139 -9.42 7.11 2.87
CA TRP A 139 -8.39 7.90 2.24
C TRP A 139 -8.80 8.45 0.86
N TYR A 140 -9.58 7.68 0.11
CA TYR A 140 -10.19 8.12 -1.15
C TYR A 140 -11.08 9.35 -0.95
N ALA A 141 -11.94 9.34 0.08
CA ALA A 141 -12.78 10.49 0.43
C ALA A 141 -11.95 11.74 0.78
N MET A 142 -10.81 11.57 1.46
CA MET A 142 -9.92 12.68 1.80
C MET A 142 -9.20 13.30 0.60
N ILE A 143 -9.06 12.59 -0.53
CA ILE A 143 -8.43 13.14 -1.74
C ILE A 143 -9.26 14.31 -2.27
N ASP A 144 -10.58 14.20 -2.26
CA ASP A 144 -11.47 15.22 -2.80
C ASP A 144 -11.56 16.46 -1.91
N LEU A 145 -11.62 16.26 -0.58
CA LEU A 145 -11.59 17.33 0.42
C LEU A 145 -10.33 18.22 0.33
N SER A 146 -9.23 17.70 -0.22
CA SER A 146 -7.97 18.43 -0.34
C SER A 146 -7.90 19.35 -1.56
N LYS A 147 -8.86 19.27 -2.49
CA LYS A 147 -8.95 20.17 -3.63
C LYS A 147 -9.68 21.44 -3.20
N ILE A 148 -9.00 22.58 -3.33
CA ILE A 148 -9.67 23.89 -3.24
C ILE A 148 -10.74 23.89 -4.35
N PRO A 149 -12.02 24.19 -4.05
CA PRO A 149 -13.04 24.26 -5.08
C PRO A 149 -12.56 25.22 -6.16
N SER A 150 -12.68 24.79 -7.41
CA SER A 150 -12.45 25.68 -8.54
C SER A 150 -13.34 26.92 -8.32
N PRO A 151 -12.86 28.15 -8.57
CA PRO A 151 -13.72 29.34 -8.47
C PRO A 151 -14.95 29.28 -9.39
N TYR A 152 -15.01 28.27 -10.28
CA TYR A 152 -16.10 27.98 -11.19
C TYR A 152 -16.92 26.72 -10.84
N SER A 153 -16.66 26.05 -9.71
CA SER A 153 -17.56 24.95 -9.28
C SER A 153 -18.85 25.56 -8.73
N ILE A 154 -19.95 25.35 -9.46
CA ILE A 154 -21.30 25.78 -9.12
C ILE A 154 -21.73 25.07 -7.82
N PRO A 155 -22.41 25.76 -6.89
CA PRO A 155 -22.86 25.20 -5.61
C PRO A 155 -23.76 23.96 -5.73
#